data_AF-A0A6C0APD3-F1
#
_entry.id   AF-A0A6C0APD3-F1
#
_cell.length_a   1.000
_cell.length_b   1.000
_cell.length_c   1.000
_cell.angle_alpha   90.00
_cell.angle_beta   90.00
_cell.angle_gamma   90.00
#
_symmetry.space_group_name_H-M   'P 1'
#
loop_
_entity.id
_entity.type
_entity.pdbx_description
1 polymer ?
#
loop_
_entity_poly.entity_id
_entity_poly.type
_entity_poly.pdbx_seq_one_letter_code
_entity_poly.pdbx_strand_id
1 'polypeptide(L)'
;MAYDFLMNTAAALFFICYIPELYANWKNKNANFYNMPEKVLLLLASSFALAYAILNSDLSLISNYGPILALDIIAFLMRLYYVYETKNKLILPPSSDSSPDESPSPSPDLESQVSLEGPT
;
A
#
# COMPACT_ATOMS: atom_id res chain seq x y z
N MET A 1 25.78 -20.79 17.63
CA MET A 1 25.00 -20.70 18.88
C MET A 1 24.51 -19.28 19.14
N ALA A 2 25.36 -18.31 19.51
CA ALA A 2 24.90 -16.93 19.77
C ALA A 2 24.38 -16.19 18.52
N TYR A 3 25.01 -16.42 17.37
CA TYR A 3 24.57 -15.83 16.09
C TYR A 3 23.23 -16.39 15.61
N ASP A 4 22.96 -17.69 15.79
CA ASP A 4 21.68 -18.30 15.46
C ASP A 4 20.53 -17.71 16.27
N PHE A 5 20.77 -17.46 17.57
CA PHE A 5 19.80 -16.79 18.43
C PHE A 5 19.49 -15.37 17.95
N LEU A 6 20.51 -14.61 17.58
CA LEU A 6 20.34 -13.25 17.07
C LEU A 6 19.58 -13.24 15.73
N MET A 7 19.88 -14.19 14.85
CA MET A 7 19.24 -14.32 13.54
C MET A 7 17.77 -14.71 13.64
N ASN A 8 17.45 -15.68 14.51
CA ASN A 8 16.07 -16.09 14.78
C ASN A 8 15.26 -14.97 15.47
N THR A 9 15.90 -14.22 16.37
CA THR A 9 15.26 -13.06 17.01
C THR A 9 14.96 -11.96 15.99
N ALA A 10 15.90 -11.67 15.08
CA ALA A 10 15.69 -10.70 14.01
C ALA A 10 14.53 -11.11 13.08
N ALA A 11 14.44 -12.39 12.72
CA ALA A 11 13.33 -12.89 11.92
C ALA A 11 12.00 -12.80 12.68
N ALA A 12 11.95 -13.17 13.96
CA ALA A 12 10.74 -13.04 14.77
C ALA A 12 10.24 -11.57 14.84
N LEU A 13 11.16 -10.62 15.04
CA LEU A 13 10.84 -9.20 15.00
C LEU A 13 10.33 -8.76 13.62
N PHE A 14 10.95 -9.25 12.54
CA PHE A 14 10.49 -9.01 11.17
C PHE A 14 9.04 -9.49 10.98
N PHE A 15 8.70 -10.72 11.40
CA PHE A 15 7.33 -11.24 11.31
C PHE A 15 6.31 -10.36 12.06
N ILE A 16 6.65 -9.93 13.27
CA ILE A 16 5.77 -9.06 14.08
C ILE A 16 5.52 -7.73 13.37
N CYS A 17 6.57 -7.13 12.80
CA CYS A 17 6.46 -5.87 12.05
C CYS A 17 5.73 -6.03 10.71
N TYR A 18 5.74 -7.23 10.12
CA TYR A 18 5.13 -7.48 8.82
C TYR A 18 3.61 -7.60 8.86
N ILE A 19 3.05 -8.09 9.98
CA ILE A 19 1.60 -8.28 10.13
C ILE A 19 0.81 -6.96 9.98
N PRO A 20 1.18 -5.84 10.65
CA PRO A 20 0.52 -4.56 10.45
C PRO A 20 0.59 -4.05 9.02
N GLU A 21 1.74 -4.24 8.33
CA GLU A 21 1.89 -3.83 6.93
C GLU A 21 0.94 -4.62 6.02
N LEU A 22 0.87 -5.94 6.21
CA LEU A 22 -0.02 -6.82 5.45
C LEU A 22 -1.50 -6.48 5.70
N TYR A 23 -1.86 -6.20 6.96
CA TYR A 23 -3.21 -5.78 7.34
C TYR A 23 -3.59 -4.43 6.73
N ALA A 24 -2.68 -3.46 6.76
CA ALA A 24 -2.89 -2.15 6.14
C ALA A 24 -3.09 -2.28 4.63
N ASN A 25 -2.30 -3.12 3.95
CA ASN A 25 -2.46 -3.40 2.52
C ASN A 25 -3.85 -3.98 2.21
N TRP A 26 -4.32 -4.95 3.01
CA TRP A 26 -5.66 -5.54 2.85
C TRP A 26 -6.76 -4.49 3.07
N LYS A 27 -6.74 -3.80 4.22
CA LYS A 27 -7.84 -2.93 4.64
C LYS A 27 -7.98 -1.68 3.75
N ASN A 28 -6.86 -1.03 3.43
CA ASN A 28 -6.89 0.23 2.72
C ASN A 28 -7.11 0.07 1.22
N LYS A 29 -6.95 -1.16 0.67
CA LYS A 29 -6.93 -1.44 -0.78
C LYS A 29 -6.04 -0.47 -1.58
N ASN A 30 -5.08 0.15 -0.91
CA ASN A 30 -4.31 1.25 -1.44
C ASN A 30 -3.09 0.65 -2.13
N ALA A 31 -3.25 0.34 -3.41
CA ALA A 31 -2.20 -0.21 -4.23
C ALA A 31 -1.53 0.92 -4.99
N ASN A 32 -0.63 1.61 -4.30
CA ASN A 32 0.22 2.59 -4.94
C ASN A 32 1.20 1.88 -5.89
N PHE A 33 1.00 2.04 -7.20
CA PHE A 33 1.89 1.47 -8.21
C PHE A 33 3.34 1.95 -8.04
N TYR A 34 3.56 3.13 -7.46
CA TYR A 34 4.90 3.64 -7.17
C TYR A 34 5.66 2.82 -6.11
N ASN A 35 4.96 2.04 -5.27
CA ASN A 35 5.56 1.12 -4.30
C ASN A 35 5.74 -0.31 -4.83
N MET A 36 5.30 -0.60 -6.07
CA MET A 36 5.51 -1.93 -6.67
C MET A 36 6.99 -2.25 -6.94
N PRO A 37 7.82 -1.34 -7.49
CA PRO A 37 9.23 -1.63 -7.72
C PRO A 37 9.99 -2.02 -6.45
N GLU A 38 9.68 -1.37 -5.32
CA GLU A 38 10.25 -1.70 -4.01
C GLU A 38 9.96 -3.15 -3.61
N LYS A 39 8.71 -3.62 -3.77
CA LYS A 39 8.36 -5.01 -3.44
C LYS A 39 8.94 -6.02 -4.41
N VAL A 40 9.12 -5.66 -5.69
CA VAL A 40 9.84 -6.51 -6.64
C VAL A 40 11.30 -6.69 -6.21
N LEU A 41 11.96 -5.61 -5.79
CA LEU A 41 13.34 -5.68 -5.30
C LEU A 41 13.45 -6.51 -4.02
N LEU A 42 12.52 -6.35 -3.07
CA LEU A 42 12.48 -7.18 -1.86
C LEU A 42 12.28 -8.65 -2.18
N LEU A 43 11.33 -8.97 -3.07
CA LEU A 43 11.06 -10.34 -3.52
C LEU A 43 12.30 -10.99 -4.17
N LEU A 44 13.02 -10.24 -5.02
CA LEU A 44 14.26 -10.73 -5.63
C LEU A 44 15.35 -10.93 -4.58
N ALA A 45 15.51 -9.98 -3.66
CA ALA A 45 16.50 -10.06 -2.58
C ALA A 45 16.25 -11.28 -1.68
N SER A 46 15.00 -11.52 -1.24
CA SER A 46 14.65 -12.68 -0.43
C SER A 46 14.77 -13.99 -1.20
N SER A 47 14.48 -13.99 -2.51
CA SER A 47 14.71 -15.15 -3.39
C SER A 47 16.19 -15.51 -3.50
N PHE A 48 17.07 -14.52 -3.72
CA PHE A 48 18.51 -14.75 -3.77
C PHE A 48 19.08 -15.18 -2.41
N ALA A 49 18.61 -14.58 -1.32
CA ALA A 49 19.01 -14.97 0.02
C ALA A 49 18.63 -16.43 0.34
N LEU A 50 17.42 -16.85 -0.03
CA LEU A 50 16.99 -18.24 0.13
C LEU A 50 17.78 -19.19 -0.77
N ALA A 51 18.03 -18.83 -2.03
CA ALA A 51 18.84 -19.62 -2.94
C ALA A 51 20.26 -19.84 -2.40
N TYR A 52 20.88 -18.78 -1.88
CA TYR A 52 22.18 -18.86 -1.20
C TYR A 52 22.13 -19.80 0.02
N ALA A 53 21.08 -19.71 0.84
CA ALA A 53 20.92 -20.57 2.01
C ALA A 53 20.82 -22.06 1.64
N ILE A 54 20.08 -22.37 0.58
CA ILE A 54 19.92 -23.73 0.06
C ILE A 54 21.26 -24.26 -0.46
N LEU A 55 21.98 -23.47 -1.27
CA LEU A 55 23.28 -23.88 -1.83
C LEU A 55 24.33 -24.18 -0.75
N ASN A 56 24.28 -23.46 0.37
CA ASN A 56 25.19 -23.66 1.50
C ASN A 56 24.67 -24.65 2.55
N SER A 57 23.48 -25.25 2.33
CA SER A 57 22.84 -26.18 3.28
C SER A 57 22.67 -25.59 4.70
N ASP A 58 22.48 -24.27 4.81
CA ASP A 58 22.33 -23.59 6.10
C ASP A 58 20.86 -23.57 6.53
N LEU A 59 20.49 -24.53 7.37
CA LEU A 59 19.13 -24.66 7.91
C LEU A 59 18.66 -23.43 8.71
N SER A 60 19.58 -22.73 9.39
CA SER A 60 19.25 -21.51 10.11
C SER A 60 18.84 -20.41 9.13
N LEU A 61 19.56 -20.22 8.02
CA LEU A 61 19.16 -19.25 7.00
C LEU A 61 17.89 -19.69 6.26
N ILE A 62 17.73 -20.97 5.93
CA ILE A 62 16.55 -21.47 5.20
C ILE A 62 15.28 -21.25 6.01
N SER A 63 15.30 -21.57 7.30
CA SER A 63 14.15 -21.40 8.19
C SER A 63 13.76 -19.94 8.42
N ASN A 64 14.70 -18.99 8.24
CA ASN A 64 14.45 -17.57 8.35
C ASN A 64 13.99 -16.94 7.02
N TYR A 65 14.72 -17.17 5.93
CA TYR A 65 14.40 -16.58 4.62
C TYR A 65 13.21 -17.25 3.93
N GLY A 66 12.92 -18.52 4.23
CA GLY A 66 11.80 -19.25 3.63
C GLY A 66 10.45 -18.57 3.90
N PRO A 67 10.07 -18.34 5.17
CA PRO A 67 8.79 -17.70 5.46
C PRO A 67 8.79 -16.19 5.15
N ILE A 68 9.95 -15.51 5.15
CA ILE A 68 10.08 -14.12 4.63
C ILE A 68 9.72 -14.08 3.14
N LEU A 69 10.28 -14.97 2.33
CA LEU A 69 9.97 -15.05 0.90
C LEU A 69 8.48 -15.33 0.67
N ALA A 70 7.87 -16.23 1.45
CA ALA A 70 6.43 -16.50 1.36
C ALA A 70 5.59 -15.24 1.63
N LEU A 71 5.97 -14.46 2.64
CA LEU A 71 5.33 -13.19 2.97
C LEU A 71 5.52 -12.11 1.89
N ASP A 72 6.70 -12.04 1.28
CA ASP A 72 6.97 -11.13 0.16
C ASP A 72 6.10 -11.49 -1.05
N ILE A 73 5.96 -12.78 -1.37
CA ILE A 73 5.09 -13.27 -2.45
C ILE A 73 3.64 -12.87 -2.18
N ILE A 74 3.12 -13.13 -0.98
CA ILE A 74 1.73 -12.79 -0.63
C ILE A 74 1.49 -11.28 -0.72
N ALA A 75 2.40 -10.47 -0.18
CA ALA A 75 2.28 -9.01 -0.22
C ALA A 75 2.36 -8.47 -1.65
N PHE A 76 3.26 -9.02 -2.47
CA PHE A 76 3.38 -8.67 -3.88
C PHE A 76 2.10 -9.02 -4.65
N LEU A 77 1.57 -10.24 -4.48
CA LEU A 77 0.34 -10.68 -5.13
C LEU A 77 -0.87 -9.84 -4.72
N MET A 78 -1.03 -9.52 -3.43
CA MET A 78 -2.11 -8.64 -2.97
C MET A 78 -2.01 -7.25 -3.61
N ARG A 79 -0.82 -6.65 -3.64
CA ARG A 79 -0.62 -5.34 -4.27
C ARG A 79 -0.86 -5.40 -5.77
N LEU A 80 -0.36 -6.42 -6.46
CA LEU A 80 -0.58 -6.61 -7.89
C LEU A 80 -2.08 -6.76 -8.21
N TYR A 81 -2.81 -7.54 -7.42
CA TYR A 81 -4.25 -7.72 -7.54
C TYR A 81 -5.00 -6.39 -7.43
N TYR A 82 -4.71 -5.60 -6.39
CA TYR A 82 -5.37 -4.31 -6.19
C TYR A 82 -4.97 -3.24 -7.22
N VAL A 83 -3.73 -3.24 -7.73
CA VAL A 83 -3.34 -2.39 -8.86
C VAL A 83 -4.20 -2.73 -10.07
N TYR A 84 -4.35 -4.02 -10.37
CA TYR A 84 -5.14 -4.48 -11.50
C TYR A 84 -6.63 -4.13 -11.36
N GLU A 85 -7.21 -4.39 -10.17
CA GLU A 85 -8.61 -4.03 -9.87
C GLU A 85 -8.85 -2.51 -9.98
N THR A 86 -7.95 -1.70 -9.42
CA THR A 86 -8.05 -0.23 -9.46
C THR A 86 -7.94 0.30 -10.89
N LYS A 87 -7.04 -0.25 -11.71
CA LYS A 87 -6.94 0.10 -13.13
C LYS A 87 -8.20 -0.26 -13.91
N ASN A 88 -8.79 -1.43 -13.66
CA ASN A 88 -10.04 -1.82 -14.33
C ASN A 88 -11.23 -0.95 -13.92
N LYS A 89 -11.28 -0.45 -12.68
CA LYS A 89 -12.34 0.48 -12.24
C LYS A 89 -12.21 1.88 -12.83
N LEU A 90 -10.98 2.35 -13.12
CA LEU A 90 -10.73 3.65 -13.76
C LEU A 90 -10.96 3.66 -15.28
N ILE A 91 -11.05 2.48 -15.92
CA ILE A 91 -11.28 2.35 -17.37
C ILE A 91 -12.78 2.25 -17.73
N LEU A 92 -13.67 2.09 -16.74
CA LEU A 92 -15.08 2.37 -16.96
C LEU A 92 -15.24 3.89 -17.05
N PRO A 93 -15.60 4.47 -18.22
CA PRO A 93 -16.05 5.85 -18.24
C PRO A 93 -17.18 5.98 -17.22
N PRO A 94 -17.29 7.10 -16.49
CA PRO A 94 -18.45 7.31 -15.64
C PRO A 94 -19.67 7.10 -16.52
N SER A 95 -20.45 6.05 -16.23
CA SER A 95 -21.77 5.88 -16.82
C SER A 95 -22.52 7.16 -16.48
N SER A 96 -22.65 8.00 -17.50
CA SER A 96 -23.45 9.21 -17.50
C SER A 96 -24.92 8.80 -17.46
N ASP A 97 -25.36 8.24 -16.34
CA ASP A 97 -26.78 8.09 -16.03
C ASP A 97 -27.20 9.29 -15.20
N SER A 98 -27.55 10.34 -15.95
CA SER A 98 -28.75 11.16 -15.78
C SER A 98 -29.28 11.30 -14.35
N SER A 99 -28.89 12.38 -13.68
CA SER A 99 -29.82 13.12 -12.82
C SER A 99 -30.30 14.32 -13.62
N PRO A 100 -31.58 14.41 -14.05
CA PRO A 100 -32.11 15.64 -14.59
C PRO A 100 -32.56 16.49 -13.39
N ASP A 101 -31.62 17.19 -12.76
CA ASP A 101 -31.99 18.37 -11.96
C ASP A 101 -32.15 19.56 -12.92
N GLU A 102 -33.31 19.58 -13.60
CA GLU A 102 -34.04 20.81 -13.85
C GLU A 102 -34.32 21.47 -12.47
N SER A 103 -34.18 22.76 -12.23
CA SER A 103 -33.93 23.91 -13.09
C SER A 103 -33.70 25.14 -12.18
N PRO A 104 -33.36 26.31 -12.73
CA PRO A 104 -32.54 27.36 -12.11
C PRO A 104 -33.35 28.42 -11.35
N SER A 105 -32.64 29.32 -10.65
CA SER A 105 -32.84 30.79 -10.61
C SER A 105 -32.36 31.38 -9.27
N PRO A 106 -32.13 32.70 -9.15
CA PRO A 106 -31.04 33.45 -9.77
C PRO A 106 -30.24 34.21 -8.69
N SER A 107 -28.97 34.50 -8.97
CA SER A 107 -28.24 35.54 -8.25
C SER A 107 -28.82 36.91 -8.59
N PRO A 108 -28.92 37.85 -7.64
CA PRO A 108 -28.76 39.27 -7.95
C PRO A 108 -27.46 39.79 -7.34
N ASP A 109 -26.71 40.47 -8.19
CA ASP A 109 -25.48 41.20 -7.92
C ASP A 109 -25.68 42.40 -6.97
N LEU A 110 -24.59 42.73 -6.28
CA LEU A 110 -24.09 44.05 -5.83
C LEU A 110 -25.09 45.16 -5.41
N GLU A 111 -24.92 45.64 -4.17
CA GLU A 111 -24.80 47.09 -3.80
C GLU A 111 -24.11 47.13 -2.40
N SER A 112 -22.83 47.47 -2.26
CA SER A 112 -22.25 48.82 -2.19
C SER A 112 -22.88 49.76 -1.14
N GLN A 113 -22.11 49.96 -0.05
CA GLN A 113 -22.04 51.16 0.81
C GLN A 113 -23.21 51.52 1.74
N VAL A 114 -22.96 51.41 3.06
CA VAL A 114 -23.30 52.46 4.04
C VAL A 114 -22.21 52.51 5.12
N SER A 115 -21.43 53.60 5.10
CA SER A 115 -20.67 54.15 6.24
C SER A 115 -21.52 54.31 7.49
N LEU A 116 -20.91 54.15 8.67
CA LEU A 116 -21.19 54.90 9.91
C LEU A 116 -20.03 54.54 10.86
N GLU A 117 -18.99 55.37 10.95
CA GLU A 117 -18.78 56.37 12.01
C GLU A 117 -18.59 55.76 13.42
N GLY A 118 -17.57 56.25 14.15
CA GLY A 118 -17.22 55.88 15.54
C GLY A 118 -18.29 56.31 16.57
N PRO A 119 -17.97 56.66 17.85
CA PRO A 119 -16.69 56.87 18.56
C PRO A 119 -16.56 55.86 19.74
N THR A 120 -15.59 55.81 20.65
CA THR A 120 -14.71 56.76 21.36
C THR A 120 -13.44 56.05 21.79
#